data_AF-A0A660R0D5-F1
#
_entry.id   AF-A0A660R0D5-F1
#
_cell.length_a   1.000
_cell.length_b   1.000
_cell.length_c   1.000
_cell.angle_alpha   90.00
_cell.angle_beta   90.00
_cell.angle_gamma   90.00
#
_symmetry.space_group_name_H-M   'P 1'
#
loop_
_entity.id
_entity.type
_entity.pdbx_description
1 polymer ?
#
loop_
_entity_poly.entity_id
_entity_poly.type
_entity_poly.pdbx_seq_one_letter_code
_entity_poly.pdbx_strand_id
1 'polypeptide(L)'
;TDFPTLGKLVQAAGYKTAHFGKWHLGPEPYSPLEHGFDIDIPHWHGPGPKGSFVAPWSYPQLQPNSPREHIEDRMAEEAVDWLGSVRKKPFFMNYWQFSVHAPFDAKEELIEKYRAQINPDDPQRCPIYAAMVHSLDDAVGTLLDAIDEAGIAKQTIIVFTSDNGGNMYNDVGGVPPTSNTPLRGGKATMYEGGIRVPTVVVWPGVTKPGSRSDEIIQTSDFYPTLLNALDIDLPKKWPIDGVDILPALKGGKLDREAIYTYFPHNPPAPPDWMPPSISVHSGDWKLIRQFHQGDNEAHNYLLYNLADDIGEKNDLSASHPEKVKTLDRMIEEHIMDCETVLPQPNPKFNPEQYRPELVGVPKAKQELIDSVDGWKGDGTCTLEKGDERLIVNSTGEDPFLSAVKFKALKGGPFTVHFSMKSDANGTGTIYCNNPAHKDRTVTFKVHHDGKHHEYRVDLPTDTLNAVRLDPSRGAGTMEIDWIRILDSRGEVVRSWEF
;
A
#
# COMPACT_ATOMS: atom_id res chain seq x y z
N THR A 1 -18.71 -12.30 -12.44
CA THR A 1 -18.63 -11.35 -13.58
C THR A 1 -18.67 -12.12 -14.90
N ASP A 2 -19.07 -11.49 -16.01
CA ASP A 2 -19.04 -12.13 -17.35
C ASP A 2 -17.72 -11.87 -18.12
N PHE A 3 -16.75 -11.20 -17.48
CA PHE A 3 -15.44 -10.96 -18.06
C PHE A 3 -14.71 -12.29 -18.32
N PRO A 4 -14.11 -12.47 -19.52
CA PRO A 4 -13.34 -13.66 -19.88
C PRO A 4 -11.96 -13.58 -19.25
N THR A 5 -11.86 -13.72 -17.93
CA THR A 5 -10.56 -13.71 -17.26
C THR A 5 -9.66 -14.85 -17.74
N LEU A 6 -8.35 -14.66 -17.63
CA LEU A 6 -7.37 -15.69 -17.99
C LEU A 6 -7.68 -17.01 -17.25
N GLY A 7 -8.00 -16.94 -15.96
CA GLY A 7 -8.42 -18.09 -15.16
C GLY A 7 -9.59 -18.85 -15.80
N LYS A 8 -10.69 -18.17 -16.15
CA LYS A 8 -11.86 -18.79 -16.78
C LYS A 8 -11.55 -19.46 -18.11
N LEU A 9 -10.79 -18.78 -18.98
CA LEU A 9 -10.47 -19.31 -20.30
C LEU A 9 -9.55 -20.54 -20.20
N VAL A 10 -8.55 -20.48 -19.33
CA VAL A 10 -7.60 -21.57 -19.11
C VAL A 10 -8.29 -22.76 -18.42
N GLN A 11 -9.15 -22.52 -17.44
CA GLN A 11 -9.99 -23.54 -16.82
C GLN A 11 -10.91 -24.21 -17.85
N ALA A 12 -11.58 -23.43 -18.71
CA ALA A 12 -12.45 -23.95 -19.77
C ALA A 12 -11.69 -24.78 -20.82
N ALA A 13 -10.40 -24.49 -21.04
CA ALA A 13 -9.50 -25.29 -21.86
C ALA A 13 -9.03 -26.60 -21.18
N GLY A 14 -9.48 -26.88 -19.95
CA GLY A 14 -9.23 -28.14 -19.25
C GLY A 14 -8.03 -28.14 -18.31
N TYR A 15 -7.40 -26.98 -18.08
CA TYR A 15 -6.30 -26.85 -17.12
C TYR A 15 -6.83 -26.88 -15.68
N LYS A 16 -6.00 -27.34 -14.76
CA LYS A 16 -6.22 -27.17 -13.32
C LYS A 16 -5.78 -25.79 -12.89
N THR A 17 -6.64 -25.08 -12.17
CA THR A 17 -6.44 -23.67 -11.86
C THR A 17 -6.39 -23.46 -10.36
N ALA A 18 -5.39 -22.76 -9.86
CA ALA A 18 -5.30 -22.41 -8.44
C ALA A 18 -4.75 -21.01 -8.24
N HIS A 19 -5.25 -20.35 -7.21
CA HIS A 19 -4.76 -19.06 -6.74
C HIS A 19 -4.24 -19.20 -5.31
N PHE A 20 -3.05 -18.64 -5.07
CA PHE A 20 -2.40 -18.60 -3.77
C PHE A 20 -1.97 -17.17 -3.45
N GLY A 21 -2.38 -16.66 -2.29
CA GLY A 21 -1.97 -15.38 -1.72
C GLY A 21 -2.98 -14.25 -1.88
N LYS A 22 -2.47 -13.07 -2.26
CA LYS A 22 -3.21 -11.80 -2.39
C LYS A 22 -4.18 -11.87 -3.57
N TRP A 23 -5.44 -11.48 -3.34
CA TRP A 23 -6.42 -11.27 -4.40
C TRP A 23 -6.66 -9.79 -4.73
N HIS A 24 -7.20 -9.03 -3.77
CA HIS A 24 -7.41 -7.57 -3.86
C HIS A 24 -8.27 -7.08 -5.04
N LEU A 25 -9.14 -7.92 -5.62
CA LEU A 25 -10.10 -7.53 -6.66
C LEU A 25 -11.57 -7.52 -6.18
N GLY A 26 -11.75 -7.40 -4.86
CA GLY A 26 -13.05 -7.31 -4.20
C GLY A 26 -13.42 -8.56 -3.39
N PRO A 27 -14.38 -8.44 -2.46
CA PRO A 27 -14.98 -9.59 -1.78
C PRO A 27 -15.94 -10.34 -2.72
N GLU A 28 -16.53 -11.43 -2.24
CA GLU A 28 -17.64 -12.13 -2.91
C GLU A 28 -18.70 -11.16 -3.50
N PRO A 29 -19.18 -11.39 -4.74
CA PRO A 29 -18.92 -12.51 -5.66
C PRO A 29 -17.73 -12.27 -6.61
N TYR A 30 -16.70 -11.58 -6.15
CA TYR A 30 -15.54 -11.23 -6.97
C TYR A 30 -14.28 -11.99 -6.55
N SER A 31 -14.37 -13.12 -5.87
CA SER A 31 -13.20 -13.90 -5.43
C SER A 31 -12.51 -14.59 -6.62
N PRO A 32 -11.32 -15.18 -6.44
CA PRO A 32 -10.70 -16.05 -7.44
C PRO A 32 -11.62 -17.17 -7.97
N LEU A 33 -12.50 -17.72 -7.12
CA LEU A 33 -13.41 -18.80 -7.50
C LEU A 33 -14.39 -18.34 -8.60
N GLU A 34 -14.91 -17.12 -8.53
CA GLU A 34 -15.76 -16.53 -9.58
C GLU A 34 -14.97 -16.05 -10.81
N HIS A 35 -13.64 -16.14 -10.76
CA HIS A 35 -12.72 -15.73 -11.83
C HIS A 35 -11.95 -16.91 -12.45
N GLY A 36 -12.46 -18.13 -12.25
CA GLY A 36 -12.03 -19.34 -12.95
C GLY A 36 -10.86 -20.05 -12.30
N PHE A 37 -10.75 -19.98 -10.98
CA PHE A 37 -9.82 -20.78 -10.19
C PHE A 37 -10.56 -21.90 -9.45
N ASP A 38 -10.05 -23.12 -9.52
CA ASP A 38 -10.60 -24.28 -8.77
C ASP A 38 -10.26 -24.19 -7.28
N ILE A 39 -9.14 -23.54 -6.95
CA ILE A 39 -8.59 -23.39 -5.59
C ILE A 39 -8.30 -21.91 -5.32
N ASP A 40 -8.62 -21.46 -4.11
CA ASP A 40 -8.34 -20.13 -3.59
C ASP A 40 -7.87 -20.22 -2.13
N ILE A 41 -6.59 -19.95 -1.89
CA ILE A 41 -5.98 -19.96 -0.57
C ILE A 41 -5.18 -18.67 -0.39
N PRO A 42 -5.37 -17.87 0.67
CA PRO A 42 -6.16 -18.14 1.88
C PRO A 42 -7.61 -17.64 1.82
N HIS A 43 -8.15 -17.36 0.62
CA HIS A 43 -9.46 -16.74 0.43
C HIS A 43 -9.59 -15.38 1.14
N TRP A 44 -8.89 -14.37 0.62
CA TRP A 44 -8.79 -13.04 1.21
C TRP A 44 -8.71 -11.90 0.19
N HIS A 45 -9.62 -10.92 0.33
CA HIS A 45 -9.74 -9.79 -0.59
C HIS A 45 -8.85 -8.58 -0.23
N GLY A 46 -8.04 -8.66 0.83
CA GLY A 46 -7.23 -7.53 1.28
C GLY A 46 -5.92 -7.36 0.50
N PRO A 47 -5.27 -6.18 0.59
CA PRO A 47 -4.06 -5.84 -0.15
C PRO A 47 -2.78 -6.48 0.39
N GLY A 48 -2.80 -6.93 1.64
CA GLY A 48 -1.72 -7.57 2.36
C GLY A 48 -2.27 -8.69 3.25
N PRO A 49 -1.42 -9.37 4.03
CA PRO A 49 -1.87 -10.51 4.81
C PRO A 49 -2.85 -10.06 5.91
N LYS A 50 -3.78 -10.93 6.29
CA LYS A 50 -4.76 -10.63 7.33
C LYS A 50 -4.13 -10.74 8.73
N GLY A 51 -3.48 -9.66 9.16
CA GLY A 51 -2.76 -9.58 10.42
C GLY A 51 -1.33 -9.08 10.19
N SER A 52 -0.37 -10.00 10.20
CA SER A 52 1.04 -9.77 9.88
C SER A 52 1.55 -10.82 8.88
N PHE A 53 2.81 -10.74 8.46
CA PHE A 53 3.49 -11.80 7.73
C PHE A 53 3.80 -13.01 8.62
N VAL A 54 4.00 -12.76 9.91
CA VAL A 54 4.30 -13.77 10.93
C VAL A 54 3.04 -14.08 11.72
N ALA A 55 2.74 -15.38 11.91
CA ALA A 55 1.56 -15.86 12.61
C ALA A 55 1.49 -15.34 14.07
N PRO A 56 0.29 -15.14 14.65
CA PRO A 56 -1.00 -15.62 14.14
C PRO A 56 -1.64 -14.72 13.09
N TRP A 57 -2.15 -15.34 12.01
CA TRP A 57 -3.03 -14.69 11.05
C TRP A 57 -4.50 -14.89 11.44
N SER A 58 -5.41 -14.17 10.79
CA SER A 58 -6.85 -14.25 11.09
C SER A 58 -7.69 -14.72 9.89
N TYR A 59 -7.15 -15.62 9.08
CA TYR A 59 -7.89 -16.20 7.94
C TYR A 59 -8.98 -17.16 8.43
N PRO A 60 -10.19 -17.12 7.84
CA PRO A 60 -11.28 -18.00 8.28
C PRO A 60 -10.97 -19.50 8.11
N GLN A 61 -10.28 -19.88 7.04
CA GLN A 61 -10.08 -21.28 6.64
C GLN A 61 -8.61 -21.74 6.68
N LEU A 62 -7.69 -20.87 7.10
CA LEU A 62 -6.26 -21.18 7.18
C LEU A 62 -5.76 -20.89 8.59
N GLN A 63 -5.24 -21.92 9.26
CA GLN A 63 -4.63 -21.82 10.58
C GLN A 63 -3.13 -22.07 10.46
N PRO A 64 -2.30 -21.41 11.28
CA PRO A 64 -0.87 -21.66 11.29
C PRO A 64 -0.56 -23.06 11.85
N ASN A 65 0.41 -23.75 11.25
CA ASN A 65 0.98 -25.00 11.74
C ASN A 65 1.82 -24.78 13.01
N SER A 66 2.44 -23.60 13.15
CA SER A 66 3.35 -23.31 14.25
C SER A 66 3.31 -21.84 14.68
N PRO A 67 3.69 -21.51 15.93
CA PRO A 67 3.84 -20.13 16.35
C PRO A 67 4.85 -19.42 15.46
N ARG A 68 4.54 -18.17 15.05
CA ARG A 68 5.39 -17.35 14.19
C ARG A 68 5.73 -17.97 12.82
N GLU A 69 4.93 -18.91 12.34
CA GLU A 69 5.00 -19.34 10.95
C GLU A 69 4.88 -18.14 10.00
N HIS A 70 5.61 -18.17 8.88
CA HIS A 70 5.63 -17.08 7.91
C HIS A 70 4.66 -17.36 6.75
N ILE A 71 3.86 -16.36 6.36
CA ILE A 71 2.74 -16.57 5.43
C ILE A 71 3.22 -16.98 4.04
N GLU A 72 4.37 -16.46 3.59
CA GLU A 72 4.92 -16.84 2.28
C GLU A 72 5.42 -18.28 2.24
N ASP A 73 5.99 -18.76 3.35
CA ASP A 73 6.39 -20.17 3.46
C ASP A 73 5.15 -21.06 3.42
N ARG A 74 4.09 -20.65 4.13
CA ARG A 74 2.81 -21.36 4.13
C ARG A 74 2.15 -21.37 2.74
N MET A 75 2.17 -20.25 2.01
CA MET A 75 1.64 -20.22 0.65
C MET A 75 2.44 -21.10 -0.30
N ALA A 76 3.77 -21.17 -0.15
CA ALA A 76 4.61 -22.07 -0.92
C ALA A 76 4.27 -23.54 -0.63
N GLU A 77 4.14 -23.91 0.65
CA GLU A 77 3.73 -25.26 1.08
C GLU A 77 2.40 -25.68 0.44
N GLU A 78 1.35 -24.85 0.55
CA GLU A 78 0.02 -25.11 -0.02
C GLU A 78 0.07 -25.25 -1.55
N ALA A 79 0.88 -24.42 -2.22
CA ALA A 79 1.04 -24.46 -3.65
C ALA A 79 1.80 -25.71 -4.13
N VAL A 80 2.83 -26.15 -3.40
CA VAL A 80 3.55 -27.40 -3.67
C VAL A 80 2.66 -28.63 -3.45
N ASP A 81 1.91 -28.66 -2.35
CA ASP A 81 0.97 -29.74 -2.05
C ASP A 81 -0.11 -29.86 -3.13
N TRP A 82 -0.65 -28.72 -3.56
CA TRP A 82 -1.59 -28.70 -4.68
C TRP A 82 -0.95 -29.18 -5.98
N LEU A 83 0.25 -28.71 -6.32
CA LEU A 83 0.98 -29.14 -7.52
C LEU A 83 1.19 -30.66 -7.55
N GLY A 84 1.54 -31.26 -6.39
CA GLY A 84 1.63 -32.71 -6.23
C GLY A 84 0.30 -33.42 -6.50
N SER A 85 -0.82 -32.83 -6.07
CA SER A 85 -2.17 -33.37 -6.28
C SER A 85 -2.63 -33.34 -7.75
N VAL A 86 -2.11 -32.40 -8.54
CA VAL A 86 -2.44 -32.25 -9.98
C VAL A 86 -1.86 -33.40 -10.82
N ARG A 87 -0.83 -34.11 -10.34
CA ARG A 87 -0.22 -35.31 -10.96
C ARG A 87 0.17 -35.11 -12.44
N LYS A 88 0.89 -34.02 -12.75
CA LYS A 88 1.37 -33.67 -14.11
C LYS A 88 0.26 -33.36 -15.14
N LYS A 89 -0.99 -33.18 -14.71
CA LYS A 89 -2.01 -32.55 -15.58
C LYS A 89 -1.60 -31.10 -15.87
N PRO A 90 -1.98 -30.55 -17.04
CA PRO A 90 -1.73 -29.14 -17.34
C PRO A 90 -2.40 -28.26 -16.28
N PHE A 91 -1.67 -27.25 -15.84
CA PHE A 91 -2.09 -26.38 -14.74
C PHE A 91 -1.78 -24.91 -15.02
N PHE A 92 -2.53 -24.04 -14.35
CA PHE A 92 -2.29 -22.61 -14.28
C PHE A 92 -2.37 -22.19 -12.82
N MET A 93 -1.21 -21.82 -12.28
CA MET A 93 -1.07 -21.40 -10.90
C MET A 93 -0.87 -19.89 -10.87
N ASN A 94 -1.79 -19.21 -10.19
CA ASN A 94 -1.69 -17.79 -9.91
C ASN A 94 -1.11 -17.60 -8.51
N TYR A 95 0.22 -17.50 -8.42
CA TYR A 95 0.96 -17.35 -7.16
C TYR A 95 1.22 -15.86 -6.90
N TRP A 96 0.27 -15.18 -6.25
CA TRP A 96 0.34 -13.74 -5.96
C TRP A 96 0.69 -13.55 -4.49
N GLN A 97 1.98 -13.51 -4.20
CA GLN A 97 2.45 -13.37 -2.83
C GLN A 97 1.98 -12.05 -2.18
N PHE A 98 1.77 -12.07 -0.87
CA PHE A 98 1.49 -10.83 -0.13
C PHE A 98 2.76 -9.97 -0.02
N SER A 99 3.91 -10.64 -0.03
CA SER A 99 5.21 -10.01 -0.04
C SER A 99 5.35 -9.07 -1.24
N VAL A 100 5.88 -7.87 -1.08
CA VAL A 100 6.47 -7.28 0.14
C VAL A 100 5.64 -6.11 0.66
N HIS A 101 4.31 -6.26 0.61
CA HIS A 101 3.38 -5.23 1.06
C HIS A 101 3.45 -4.99 2.57
N ALA A 102 2.99 -3.83 3.05
CA ALA A 102 2.77 -3.61 4.48
C ALA A 102 1.66 -4.54 5.05
N PRO A 103 1.64 -4.83 6.36
CA PRO A 103 2.58 -4.41 7.40
C PRO A 103 3.97 -5.03 7.23
N PHE A 104 5.00 -4.29 7.65
CA PHE A 104 6.39 -4.74 7.52
C PHE A 104 6.78 -5.61 8.71
N ASP A 105 6.89 -6.90 8.47
CA ASP A 105 7.26 -7.91 9.45
C ASP A 105 7.89 -9.10 8.71
N ALA A 106 8.85 -9.77 9.33
CA ALA A 106 9.59 -10.86 8.71
C ALA A 106 10.15 -11.81 9.78
N LYS A 107 10.81 -12.88 9.34
CA LYS A 107 11.51 -13.82 10.23
C LYS A 107 12.62 -13.08 10.99
N GLU A 108 12.69 -13.25 12.30
CA GLU A 108 13.57 -12.46 13.19
C GLU A 108 15.05 -12.69 12.84
N GLU A 109 15.41 -13.94 12.57
CA GLU A 109 16.74 -14.35 12.18
C GLU A 109 17.20 -13.69 10.87
N LEU A 110 16.28 -13.45 9.92
CA LEU A 110 16.58 -12.74 8.69
C LEU A 110 16.74 -11.24 8.93
N ILE A 111 15.89 -10.66 9.78
CA ILE A 111 16.01 -9.24 10.17
C ILE A 111 17.39 -8.99 10.79
N GLU A 112 17.81 -9.83 11.74
CA GLU A 112 19.10 -9.67 12.40
C GLU A 112 20.29 -9.93 11.46
N LYS A 113 20.17 -10.92 10.56
CA LYS A 113 21.15 -11.14 9.49
C LYS A 113 21.37 -9.88 8.65
N TYR A 114 20.29 -9.26 8.16
CA TYR A 114 20.40 -8.07 7.31
C TYR A 114 20.78 -6.83 8.09
N ARG A 115 20.34 -6.68 9.35
CA ARG A 115 20.77 -5.59 10.22
C ARG A 115 22.29 -5.54 10.36
N ALA A 116 22.95 -6.69 10.42
CA ALA A 116 24.40 -6.80 10.50
C ALA A 116 25.14 -6.53 9.17
N GLN A 117 24.44 -6.57 8.03
CA GLN A 117 25.05 -6.45 6.68
C GLN A 117 24.77 -5.10 6.00
N ILE A 118 23.74 -4.38 6.45
CA ILE A 118 23.30 -3.16 5.79
C ILE A 118 24.32 -2.04 5.91
N ASN A 119 24.60 -1.41 4.77
CA ASN A 119 25.27 -0.14 4.71
C ASN A 119 24.26 1.00 4.98
N PRO A 120 24.43 1.80 6.05
CA PRO A 120 23.50 2.89 6.36
C PRO A 120 23.50 4.02 5.31
N ASP A 121 24.54 4.13 4.49
CA ASP A 121 24.62 5.11 3.41
C ASP A 121 23.92 4.65 2.12
N ASP A 122 23.48 3.39 2.07
CA ASP A 122 22.76 2.85 0.92
C ASP A 122 21.31 3.40 0.88
N PRO A 123 20.79 3.80 -0.30
CA PRO A 123 19.37 4.11 -0.42
C PRO A 123 18.46 2.94 -0.06
N GLN A 124 18.92 1.69 -0.23
CA GLN A 124 18.24 0.45 0.13
C GLN A 124 18.80 -0.12 1.44
N ARG A 125 18.37 0.43 2.58
CA ARG A 125 18.95 0.14 3.92
C ARG A 125 17.96 -0.35 4.98
N CYS A 126 16.81 -0.88 4.58
CA CYS A 126 15.82 -1.40 5.54
C CYS A 126 16.04 -2.90 5.79
N PRO A 127 16.48 -3.33 7.00
CA PRO A 127 16.69 -4.76 7.30
C PRO A 127 15.42 -5.58 7.27
N ILE A 128 14.30 -5.00 7.72
CA ILE A 128 13.00 -5.68 7.73
C ILE A 128 12.56 -5.95 6.28
N TYR A 129 12.67 -4.95 5.40
CA TYR A 129 12.30 -5.14 4.00
C TYR A 129 13.21 -6.14 3.29
N ALA A 130 14.54 -6.10 3.54
CA ALA A 130 15.47 -7.09 3.00
C ALA A 130 15.12 -8.52 3.46
N ALA A 131 14.71 -8.70 4.73
CA ALA A 131 14.24 -9.98 5.26
C ALA A 131 12.93 -10.45 4.60
N MET A 132 12.01 -9.54 4.28
CA MET A 132 10.78 -9.86 3.54
C MET A 132 11.08 -10.30 2.10
N VAL A 133 11.99 -9.59 1.41
CA VAL A 133 12.44 -9.98 0.05
C VAL A 133 13.14 -11.33 0.08
N HIS A 134 13.94 -11.63 1.10
CA HIS A 134 14.55 -12.96 1.27
C HIS A 134 13.49 -14.05 1.47
N SER A 135 12.47 -13.79 2.31
CA SER A 135 11.39 -14.76 2.52
C SER A 135 10.56 -14.99 1.25
N LEU A 136 10.40 -13.96 0.42
CA LEU A 136 9.84 -14.06 -0.92
C LEU A 136 10.69 -14.97 -1.82
N ASP A 137 12.00 -14.74 -1.85
CA ASP A 137 12.97 -15.53 -2.63
C ASP A 137 12.98 -17.02 -2.22
N ASP A 138 13.00 -17.32 -0.91
CA ASP A 138 12.91 -18.68 -0.36
C ASP A 138 11.62 -19.40 -0.83
N ALA A 139 10.48 -18.70 -0.78
CA ALA A 139 9.19 -19.24 -1.19
C ALA A 139 9.13 -19.50 -2.71
N VAL A 140 9.72 -18.62 -3.53
CA VAL A 140 9.89 -18.87 -4.97
C VAL A 140 10.80 -20.06 -5.22
N GLY A 141 11.94 -20.15 -4.52
CA GLY A 141 12.86 -21.29 -4.60
C GLY A 141 12.17 -22.62 -4.30
N THR A 142 11.33 -22.66 -3.27
CA THR A 142 10.54 -23.85 -2.89
C THR A 142 9.64 -24.33 -4.03
N LEU A 143 9.00 -23.41 -4.77
CA LEU A 143 8.18 -23.76 -5.93
C LEU A 143 9.01 -24.25 -7.12
N LEU A 144 10.16 -23.62 -7.38
CA LEU A 144 11.06 -24.02 -8.45
C LEU A 144 11.64 -25.42 -8.20
N ASP A 145 12.04 -25.71 -6.97
CA ASP A 145 12.51 -27.03 -6.55
C ASP A 145 11.41 -28.08 -6.75
N ALA A 146 10.17 -27.80 -6.36
CA ALA A 146 9.04 -28.72 -6.58
C ALA A 146 8.76 -28.98 -8.07
N ILE A 147 8.91 -27.96 -8.93
CA ILE A 147 8.76 -28.09 -10.39
C ILE A 147 9.88 -28.98 -10.97
N ASP A 148 11.11 -28.83 -10.49
CA ASP A 148 12.26 -29.64 -10.89
C ASP A 148 12.12 -31.09 -10.42
N GLU A 149 11.76 -31.30 -9.15
CA GLU A 149 11.53 -32.63 -8.56
C GLU A 149 10.39 -33.39 -9.25
N ALA A 150 9.31 -32.69 -9.62
CA ALA A 150 8.22 -33.27 -10.41
C ALA A 150 8.65 -33.64 -11.85
N GLY A 151 9.79 -33.12 -12.31
CA GLY A 151 10.34 -33.33 -13.65
C GLY A 151 9.52 -32.64 -14.73
N ILE A 152 8.86 -31.52 -14.41
CA ILE A 152 7.97 -30.79 -15.31
C ILE A 152 8.55 -29.44 -15.77
N ALA A 153 9.74 -29.05 -15.29
CA ALA A 153 10.38 -27.78 -15.62
C ALA A 153 10.44 -27.45 -17.12
N LYS A 154 10.73 -28.45 -17.98
CA LYS A 154 10.78 -28.27 -19.44
C LYS A 154 9.42 -28.00 -20.11
N GLN A 155 8.32 -28.17 -19.36
CA GLN A 155 6.94 -28.02 -19.82
C GLN A 155 6.20 -26.91 -19.08
N THR A 156 6.89 -26.15 -18.22
CA THR A 156 6.31 -25.08 -17.43
C THR A 156 6.81 -23.74 -17.93
N ILE A 157 5.88 -22.81 -18.18
CA ILE A 157 6.20 -21.40 -18.39
C ILE A 157 6.17 -20.73 -17.02
N ILE A 158 7.24 -20.02 -16.65
CA ILE A 158 7.33 -19.28 -15.39
C ILE A 158 7.43 -17.81 -15.73
N VAL A 159 6.53 -17.02 -15.14
CA VAL A 159 6.54 -15.55 -15.23
C VAL A 159 6.68 -15.02 -13.81
N PHE A 160 7.76 -14.31 -13.54
CA PHE A 160 7.95 -13.54 -12.31
C PHE A 160 7.82 -12.06 -12.66
N THR A 161 6.94 -11.34 -11.95
CA THR A 161 6.75 -9.89 -12.13
C THR A 161 6.20 -9.25 -10.85
N SER A 162 5.96 -7.94 -10.86
CA SER A 162 5.35 -7.19 -9.75
C SER A 162 4.15 -6.37 -10.22
N ASP A 163 3.25 -6.00 -9.30
CA ASP A 163 2.03 -5.26 -9.60
C ASP A 163 2.23 -3.73 -9.64
N ASN A 164 3.32 -3.20 -9.08
CA ASN A 164 3.73 -1.79 -9.12
C ASN A 164 5.15 -1.59 -8.59
N GLY A 165 5.68 -0.37 -8.71
CA GLY A 165 6.97 0.02 -8.15
C GLY A 165 7.04 0.06 -6.62
N GLY A 166 8.26 0.15 -6.08
CA GLY A 166 8.53 0.01 -4.65
C GLY A 166 7.90 1.10 -3.76
N ASN A 167 7.56 0.73 -2.52
CA ASN A 167 7.05 1.67 -1.51
C ASN A 167 8.20 2.46 -0.86
N MET A 168 8.31 3.74 -1.20
CA MET A 168 9.38 4.63 -0.75
C MET A 168 8.96 5.61 0.36
N TYR A 169 7.78 5.43 0.97
CA TYR A 169 7.18 6.46 1.83
C TYR A 169 6.75 6.00 3.22
N ASN A 170 6.52 4.70 3.44
CA ASN A 170 6.26 4.21 4.79
C ASN A 170 7.52 4.36 5.67
N ASP A 171 7.35 4.49 6.98
CA ASP A 171 8.46 4.42 7.93
C ASP A 171 8.59 2.99 8.46
N VAL A 172 9.77 2.40 8.30
CA VAL A 172 10.10 1.06 8.77
C VAL A 172 11.37 1.14 9.60
N GLY A 173 11.21 1.52 10.86
CA GLY A 173 12.34 1.67 11.79
C GLY A 173 13.20 2.90 11.47
N GLY A 174 12.58 4.02 11.08
CA GLY A 174 13.26 5.29 10.80
C GLY A 174 13.74 5.47 9.36
N VAL A 175 13.51 4.48 8.48
CA VAL A 175 13.91 4.52 7.06
C VAL A 175 12.75 4.08 6.15
N PRO A 176 12.73 4.50 4.88
CA PRO A 176 11.79 3.94 3.91
C PRO A 176 12.06 2.44 3.68
N PRO A 177 11.04 1.63 3.34
CA PRO A 177 11.22 0.20 3.12
C PRO A 177 12.20 -0.09 1.98
N THR A 178 12.13 0.69 0.90
CA THR A 178 13.00 0.51 -0.26
C THR A 178 13.31 1.83 -0.97
N SER A 179 14.16 1.75 -1.98
CA SER A 179 14.43 2.81 -2.94
C SER A 179 14.46 2.23 -4.36
N ASN A 180 13.89 2.97 -5.31
CA ASN A 180 13.90 2.63 -6.73
C ASN A 180 15.05 3.32 -7.49
N THR A 181 16.02 3.92 -6.80
CA THR A 181 17.16 4.61 -7.41
C THR A 181 17.82 3.75 -8.50
N PRO A 182 18.11 4.29 -9.70
CA PRO A 182 18.07 5.71 -10.07
C PRO A 182 16.71 6.22 -10.58
N LEU A 183 15.66 5.40 -10.56
CA LEU A 183 14.33 5.77 -11.03
C LEU A 183 13.67 6.75 -10.05
N ARG A 184 12.89 7.69 -10.59
CA ARG A 184 12.15 8.67 -9.79
C ARG A 184 10.83 8.10 -9.30
N GLY A 185 10.42 8.50 -8.10
CA GLY A 185 9.16 8.09 -7.51
C GLY A 185 9.09 6.60 -7.15
N GLY A 186 7.90 6.18 -6.75
CA GLY A 186 7.60 4.82 -6.33
C GLY A 186 6.12 4.51 -6.46
N LYS A 187 5.65 3.53 -5.69
CA LYS A 187 4.22 3.18 -5.60
C LYS A 187 3.33 4.44 -5.58
N ALA A 188 2.28 4.42 -6.40
CA ALA A 188 1.30 5.50 -6.58
C ALA A 188 1.81 6.76 -7.30
N THR A 189 2.86 6.62 -8.12
CA THR A 189 3.34 7.66 -9.04
C THR A 189 3.40 7.12 -10.47
N MET A 190 3.33 7.97 -11.50
CA MET A 190 3.56 7.58 -12.90
C MET A 190 5.01 7.80 -13.36
N TYR A 191 5.90 8.21 -12.47
CA TYR A 191 7.34 8.18 -12.75
C TYR A 191 7.82 6.73 -12.90
N GLU A 192 8.97 6.51 -13.53
CA GLU A 192 9.53 5.19 -13.83
C GLU A 192 9.63 4.31 -12.59
N GLY A 193 9.95 4.88 -11.42
CA GLY A 193 10.04 4.12 -10.17
C GLY A 193 8.70 3.61 -9.66
N GLY A 194 7.57 4.16 -10.14
CA GLY A 194 6.22 3.71 -9.79
C GLY A 194 5.62 2.68 -10.75
N ILE A 195 6.05 2.68 -12.01
CA ILE A 195 5.45 1.85 -13.07
C ILE A 195 6.39 0.75 -13.60
N ARG A 196 7.71 0.91 -13.45
CA ARG A 196 8.69 -0.07 -13.92
C ARG A 196 8.87 -1.16 -12.88
N VAL A 197 8.65 -2.41 -13.28
CA VAL A 197 8.69 -3.59 -12.42
C VAL A 197 9.72 -4.61 -12.90
N PRO A 198 10.37 -5.38 -11.99
CA PRO A 198 11.20 -6.50 -12.41
C PRO A 198 10.33 -7.51 -13.15
N THR A 199 10.83 -8.06 -14.26
CA THR A 199 10.12 -9.13 -14.99
C THR A 199 11.11 -10.16 -15.51
N VAL A 200 10.84 -11.43 -15.23
CA VAL A 200 11.60 -12.58 -15.73
C VAL A 200 10.61 -13.58 -16.32
N VAL A 201 10.87 -14.03 -17.54
CA VAL A 201 10.10 -15.08 -18.21
C VAL A 201 11.03 -16.24 -18.53
N VAL A 202 10.69 -17.42 -18.02
CA VAL A 202 11.35 -18.69 -18.36
C VAL A 202 10.37 -19.52 -19.15
N TRP A 203 10.68 -19.74 -20.43
CA TRP A 203 9.88 -20.56 -21.32
C TRP A 203 10.80 -21.48 -22.13
N PRO A 204 11.00 -22.73 -21.68
CA PRO A 204 11.86 -23.70 -22.36
C PRO A 204 11.46 -23.90 -23.83
N GLY A 205 12.44 -23.80 -24.73
CA GLY A 205 12.23 -23.88 -26.17
C GLY A 205 11.81 -22.56 -26.85
N VAL A 206 11.48 -21.53 -26.07
CA VAL A 206 11.12 -20.19 -26.59
C VAL A 206 12.15 -19.15 -26.17
N THR A 207 12.38 -18.97 -24.87
CA THR A 207 13.34 -17.99 -24.34
C THR A 207 14.76 -18.54 -24.36
N LYS A 208 15.76 -17.68 -24.63
CA LYS A 208 17.18 -18.01 -24.46
C LYS A 208 17.61 -17.80 -23.01
N PRO A 209 18.17 -18.80 -22.29
CA PRO A 209 18.62 -18.61 -20.91
C PRO A 209 19.65 -17.48 -20.77
N GLY A 210 19.53 -16.68 -19.72
CA GLY A 210 20.42 -15.55 -19.44
C GLY A 210 20.35 -14.40 -20.46
N SER A 211 19.34 -14.38 -21.34
CA SER A 211 19.12 -13.26 -22.26
C SER A 211 18.37 -12.11 -21.60
N ARG A 212 18.42 -10.95 -22.24
CA ARG A 212 17.70 -9.74 -21.86
C ARG A 212 17.06 -9.14 -23.11
N SER A 213 15.85 -8.62 -22.95
CA SER A 213 15.17 -7.80 -23.94
C SER A 213 14.94 -6.41 -23.35
N ASP A 214 15.10 -5.37 -24.17
CA ASP A 214 14.78 -3.98 -23.81
C ASP A 214 13.45 -3.53 -24.45
N GLU A 215 12.70 -4.47 -25.06
CA GLU A 215 11.35 -4.18 -25.53
C GLU A 215 10.43 -3.86 -24.34
N ILE A 216 9.60 -2.83 -24.53
CA ILE A 216 8.70 -2.34 -23.49
C ILE A 216 7.43 -3.20 -23.48
N ILE A 217 7.09 -3.73 -22.32
CA ILE A 217 5.88 -4.55 -22.08
C ILE A 217 5.04 -3.98 -20.93
N GLN A 218 3.76 -4.35 -20.91
CA GLN A 218 2.83 -4.06 -19.81
C GLN A 218 2.20 -5.34 -19.29
N THR A 219 1.67 -5.32 -18.06
CA THR A 219 1.02 -6.49 -17.44
C THR A 219 -0.14 -7.03 -18.28
N SER A 220 -0.84 -6.18 -19.04
CA SER A 220 -1.92 -6.58 -19.96
C SER A 220 -1.45 -7.50 -21.10
N ASP A 221 -0.16 -7.47 -21.46
CA ASP A 221 0.42 -8.26 -22.54
C ASP A 221 0.47 -9.76 -22.24
N PHE A 222 0.54 -10.11 -20.95
CA PHE A 222 0.55 -11.52 -20.56
C PHE A 222 -0.76 -12.22 -20.93
N TYR A 223 -1.88 -11.48 -21.00
CA TYR A 223 -3.18 -12.06 -21.35
C TYR A 223 -3.18 -12.67 -22.77
N PRO A 224 -2.96 -11.89 -23.86
CA PRO A 224 -2.94 -12.48 -25.20
C PRO A 224 -1.74 -13.41 -25.42
N THR A 225 -0.58 -13.13 -24.80
CA THR A 225 0.62 -13.97 -24.92
C THR A 225 0.36 -15.38 -24.37
N LEU A 226 -0.23 -15.49 -23.18
CA LEU A 226 -0.50 -16.79 -22.56
C LEU A 226 -1.66 -17.52 -23.26
N LEU A 227 -2.69 -16.82 -23.74
CA LEU A 227 -3.73 -17.47 -24.54
C LEU A 227 -3.15 -18.05 -25.84
N ASN A 228 -2.30 -17.30 -26.55
CA ASN A 228 -1.59 -17.80 -27.73
C ASN A 228 -0.67 -18.99 -27.38
N ALA A 229 0.07 -18.90 -26.27
CA ALA A 229 0.95 -19.98 -25.79
C ALA A 229 0.21 -21.30 -25.56
N LEU A 230 -1.05 -21.21 -25.15
CA LEU A 230 -1.90 -22.34 -24.76
C LEU A 230 -2.87 -22.78 -25.87
N ASP A 231 -2.77 -22.19 -27.07
CA ASP A 231 -3.68 -22.43 -28.20
C ASP A 231 -5.15 -22.15 -27.84
N ILE A 232 -5.39 -21.08 -27.09
CA ILE A 232 -6.72 -20.61 -26.69
C ILE A 232 -7.08 -19.35 -27.48
N ASP A 233 -8.21 -19.37 -28.17
CA ASP A 233 -8.71 -18.24 -28.94
C ASP A 233 -8.94 -16.99 -28.05
N LEU A 234 -8.52 -15.83 -28.56
CA LEU A 234 -8.88 -14.55 -27.95
C LEU A 234 -10.41 -14.36 -27.97
N PRO A 235 -11.00 -13.81 -26.90
CA PRO A 235 -12.44 -13.64 -26.80
C PRO A 235 -12.92 -12.53 -27.77
N LYS A 236 -13.49 -12.93 -28.91
CA LYS A 236 -13.89 -12.04 -30.03
C LYS A 236 -14.84 -10.88 -29.68
N LYS A 237 -15.51 -10.92 -28.53
CA LYS A 237 -16.48 -9.91 -28.09
C LYS A 237 -15.87 -8.82 -27.20
N TRP A 238 -14.62 -8.99 -26.78
CA TRP A 238 -13.97 -8.12 -25.81
C TRP A 238 -12.75 -7.46 -26.44
N PRO A 239 -12.55 -6.14 -26.23
CA PRO A 239 -11.31 -5.50 -26.64
C PRO A 239 -10.14 -6.10 -25.88
N ILE A 240 -8.99 -6.20 -26.54
CA ILE A 240 -7.74 -6.71 -25.97
C ILE A 240 -6.67 -5.64 -26.19
N ASP A 241 -6.30 -4.95 -25.11
CA ASP A 241 -5.33 -3.85 -25.17
C ASP A 241 -3.88 -4.34 -25.13
N GLY A 242 -3.64 -5.54 -24.61
CA GLY A 242 -2.32 -6.16 -24.58
C GLY A 242 -1.86 -6.61 -25.97
N VAL A 243 -0.55 -6.67 -26.17
CA VAL A 243 0.05 -7.26 -27.37
C VAL A 243 0.70 -8.61 -27.03
N ASP A 244 0.77 -9.52 -28.00
CA ASP A 244 1.51 -10.76 -27.83
C ASP A 244 3.02 -10.49 -27.83
N ILE A 245 3.69 -10.77 -26.71
CA ILE A 245 5.12 -10.51 -26.51
C ILE A 245 6.02 -11.67 -26.95
N LEU A 246 5.45 -12.74 -27.52
CA LEU A 246 6.22 -13.88 -28.03
C LEU A 246 7.39 -13.49 -28.96
N PRO A 247 7.29 -12.48 -29.85
CA PRO A 247 8.43 -12.02 -30.63
C PRO A 247 9.60 -11.54 -29.75
N ALA A 248 9.33 -10.74 -28.70
CA ALA A 248 10.36 -10.27 -27.77
C ALA A 248 10.99 -11.42 -26.97
N LEU A 249 10.19 -12.41 -26.56
CA LEU A 249 10.69 -13.59 -25.85
C LEU A 249 11.67 -14.42 -26.70
N LYS A 250 11.54 -14.37 -28.04
CA LYS A 250 12.45 -14.99 -29.01
C LYS A 250 13.64 -14.10 -29.40
N GLY A 251 13.76 -12.91 -28.82
CA GLY A 251 14.80 -11.92 -29.12
C GLY A 251 14.51 -11.00 -30.31
N GLY A 252 13.25 -10.97 -30.77
CA GLY A 252 12.76 -10.06 -31.80
C GLY A 252 12.27 -8.72 -31.24
N LYS A 253 11.71 -7.89 -32.14
CA LYS A 253 11.07 -6.60 -31.80
C LYS A 253 9.56 -6.75 -31.68
N LEU A 254 8.94 -5.94 -30.84
CA LEU A 254 7.49 -5.81 -30.75
C LEU A 254 7.01 -4.76 -31.75
N ASP A 255 5.86 -5.03 -32.36
CA ASP A 255 5.12 -4.02 -33.10
C ASP A 255 4.24 -3.25 -32.11
N ARG A 256 4.82 -2.21 -31.50
CA ARG A 256 4.18 -1.40 -30.47
C ARG A 256 4.59 0.05 -30.64
N GLU A 257 3.58 0.89 -30.82
CA GLU A 257 3.79 2.33 -30.93
C GLU A 257 3.94 3.00 -29.55
N ALA A 258 3.10 2.61 -28.58
CA ALA A 258 3.10 3.22 -27.26
C ALA A 258 2.53 2.31 -26.17
N ILE A 259 2.81 2.68 -24.92
CA ILE A 259 2.13 2.20 -23.72
C ILE A 259 1.53 3.35 -22.94
N TYR A 260 0.40 3.10 -22.27
CA TYR A 260 -0.33 4.12 -21.52
C TYR A 260 -0.45 3.70 -20.05
N THR A 261 -0.38 4.67 -19.14
CA THR A 261 -0.69 4.47 -17.72
C THR A 261 -1.65 5.55 -17.28
N TYR A 262 -2.77 5.15 -16.70
CA TYR A 262 -3.82 6.05 -16.24
C TYR A 262 -4.04 5.91 -14.74
N PHE A 263 -3.88 7.00 -14.00
CA PHE A 263 -4.08 7.00 -12.55
C PHE A 263 -4.80 8.29 -12.11
N PRO A 264 -6.14 8.32 -12.19
CA PRO A 264 -6.94 9.51 -11.91
C PRO A 264 -7.24 9.68 -10.41
N HIS A 265 -6.25 9.38 -9.56
CA HIS A 265 -6.42 9.37 -8.11
C HIS A 265 -5.47 10.35 -7.45
N ASN A 266 -5.87 10.84 -6.28
CA ASN A 266 -5.03 11.67 -5.41
C ASN A 266 -4.52 10.79 -4.25
N PRO A 267 -3.42 10.04 -4.44
CA PRO A 267 -2.88 9.23 -3.37
C PRO A 267 -2.43 10.13 -2.20
N PRO A 268 -2.42 9.61 -0.96
CA PRO A 268 -1.95 10.37 0.20
C PRO A 268 -0.44 10.65 0.11
N ALA A 269 -0.10 11.78 -0.50
CA ALA A 269 1.19 12.47 -0.62
C ALA A 269 2.50 11.65 -0.33
N PRO A 270 2.79 10.55 -1.05
CA PRO A 270 4.15 9.99 -1.07
C PRO A 270 5.16 11.02 -1.63
N PRO A 271 6.49 10.81 -1.48
CA PRO A 271 7.47 11.57 -2.24
C PRO A 271 7.19 11.46 -3.74
N ASP A 272 7.32 12.56 -4.46
CA ASP A 272 7.02 12.65 -5.90
C ASP A 272 5.56 12.28 -6.26
N TRP A 273 4.63 12.39 -5.31
CA TRP A 273 3.20 12.24 -5.62
C TRP A 273 2.76 13.22 -6.71
N MET A 274 1.80 12.79 -7.53
CA MET A 274 1.25 13.61 -8.59
C MET A 274 -0.27 13.66 -8.52
N PRO A 275 -0.89 14.75 -8.99
CA PRO A 275 -2.33 14.85 -9.17
C PRO A 275 -2.83 13.81 -10.19
N PRO A 276 -4.16 13.68 -10.39
CA PRO A 276 -4.74 12.81 -11.40
C PRO A 276 -4.04 13.06 -12.75
N SER A 277 -3.45 12.01 -13.32
CA SER A 277 -2.72 12.14 -14.58
C SER A 277 -2.85 10.89 -15.44
N ILE A 278 -2.42 11.03 -16.69
CA ILE A 278 -2.22 9.96 -17.65
C ILE A 278 -0.82 10.13 -18.26
N SER A 279 -0.13 9.03 -18.56
CA SER A 279 1.14 9.06 -19.27
C SER A 279 1.13 8.19 -20.51
N VAL A 280 1.85 8.63 -21.54
CA VAL A 280 2.18 7.84 -22.73
C VAL A 280 3.70 7.71 -22.84
N HIS A 281 4.17 6.50 -23.12
CA HIS A 281 5.57 6.22 -23.46
C HIS A 281 5.62 5.65 -24.87
N SER A 282 6.27 6.37 -25.79
CA SER A 282 6.41 6.04 -27.20
C SER A 282 7.85 6.31 -27.69
N GLY A 283 8.52 5.25 -28.16
CA GLY A 283 9.96 5.29 -28.41
C GLY A 283 10.72 5.71 -27.15
N ASP A 284 11.67 6.62 -27.27
CA ASP A 284 12.45 7.12 -26.13
C ASP A 284 11.72 8.17 -25.29
N TRP A 285 10.52 8.60 -25.70
CA TRP A 285 9.83 9.74 -25.10
C TRP A 285 8.67 9.31 -24.21
N LYS A 286 8.57 9.98 -23.05
CA LYS A 286 7.45 9.85 -22.13
C LYS A 286 6.83 11.20 -21.85
N LEU A 287 5.52 11.32 -22.05
CA LEU A 287 4.73 12.48 -21.66
C LEU A 287 3.82 12.10 -20.49
N ILE A 288 3.78 12.92 -19.45
CA ILE A 288 2.80 12.85 -18.38
C ILE A 288 1.90 14.08 -18.49
N ARG A 289 0.60 13.88 -18.70
CA ARG A 289 -0.44 14.92 -18.68
C ARG A 289 -1.13 14.91 -17.32
N GLN A 290 -0.95 15.97 -16.56
CA GLN A 290 -1.67 16.23 -15.31
C GLN A 290 -2.97 16.98 -15.60
N PHE A 291 -4.11 16.42 -15.18
CA PHE A 291 -5.42 16.99 -15.49
C PHE A 291 -5.66 18.31 -14.73
N HIS A 292 -5.97 19.38 -15.47
CA HIS A 292 -6.37 20.69 -14.96
C HIS A 292 -5.42 21.34 -13.95
N GLN A 293 -4.10 21.10 -14.08
CA GLN A 293 -3.07 21.68 -13.20
C GLN A 293 -2.31 22.86 -13.81
N GLY A 294 -2.60 23.22 -15.06
CA GLY A 294 -2.03 24.37 -15.74
C GLY A 294 -2.86 25.64 -15.54
N ASP A 295 -2.34 26.76 -16.05
CA ASP A 295 -3.01 28.06 -16.01
C ASP A 295 -4.40 27.98 -16.65
N ASN A 296 -5.37 28.69 -16.05
CA ASN A 296 -6.77 28.71 -16.50
C ASN A 296 -7.38 27.30 -16.64
N GLU A 297 -7.03 26.38 -15.73
CA GLU A 297 -7.52 25.00 -15.70
C GLU A 297 -7.10 24.15 -16.92
N ALA A 298 -6.08 24.59 -17.66
CA ALA A 298 -5.45 23.78 -18.70
C ALA A 298 -4.77 22.53 -18.11
N HIS A 299 -4.42 21.57 -18.96
CA HIS A 299 -3.53 20.50 -18.56
C HIS A 299 -2.11 21.02 -18.30
N ASN A 300 -1.41 20.41 -17.35
CA ASN A 300 0.03 20.57 -17.20
C ASN A 300 0.74 19.35 -17.80
N TYR A 301 1.93 19.57 -18.35
CA TYR A 301 2.66 18.56 -19.12
C TYR A 301 4.09 18.42 -18.61
N LEU A 302 4.53 17.18 -18.39
CA LEU A 302 5.92 16.84 -18.09
C LEU A 302 6.43 15.92 -19.19
N LEU A 303 7.52 16.28 -19.86
CA LEU A 303 8.09 15.53 -20.97
C LEU A 303 9.51 15.10 -20.65
N TYR A 304 9.80 13.80 -20.81
CA TYR A 304 11.10 13.21 -20.56
C TYR A 304 11.57 12.41 -21.77
N ASN A 305 12.89 12.39 -22.00
CA ASN A 305 13.54 11.42 -22.88
C ASN A 305 14.23 10.37 -22.00
N LEU A 306 13.72 9.15 -21.97
CA LEU A 306 14.15 8.08 -21.07
C LEU A 306 15.43 7.38 -21.52
N ALA A 307 15.85 7.54 -22.78
CA ALA A 307 17.14 7.04 -23.23
C ALA A 307 18.30 7.83 -22.60
N ASP A 308 18.10 9.15 -22.41
CA ASP A 308 19.09 10.06 -21.84
C ASP A 308 18.87 10.32 -20.34
N ASP A 309 17.63 10.26 -19.86
CA ASP A 309 17.23 10.62 -18.50
C ASP A 309 16.22 9.64 -17.89
N ILE A 310 16.69 8.43 -17.59
CA ILE A 310 15.90 7.37 -16.93
C ILE A 310 15.37 7.77 -15.54
N GLY A 311 15.95 8.81 -14.94
CA GLY A 311 15.56 9.33 -13.64
C GLY A 311 14.57 10.50 -13.72
N GLU A 312 14.10 10.87 -14.92
CA GLU A 312 13.05 11.90 -15.14
C GLU A 312 13.34 13.19 -14.37
N LYS A 313 14.59 13.65 -14.44
CA LYS A 313 15.09 14.82 -13.71
C LYS A 313 14.88 16.13 -14.47
N ASN A 314 14.87 16.07 -15.81
CA ASN A 314 14.85 17.22 -16.67
C ASN A 314 13.54 17.24 -17.47
N ASP A 315 12.60 18.12 -17.09
CA ASP A 315 11.41 18.36 -17.90
C ASP A 315 11.77 19.12 -19.18
N LEU A 316 11.44 18.51 -20.32
CA LEU A 316 11.68 19.02 -21.67
C LEU A 316 10.43 19.62 -22.32
N SER A 317 9.31 19.72 -21.59
CA SER A 317 8.01 20.17 -22.12
C SER A 317 8.10 21.53 -22.79
N ALA A 318 8.76 22.50 -22.14
CA ALA A 318 8.93 23.86 -22.64
C ALA A 318 9.87 23.96 -23.85
N SER A 319 10.87 23.07 -23.97
CA SER A 319 11.84 23.09 -25.06
C SER A 319 11.40 22.27 -26.28
N HIS A 320 10.42 21.36 -26.13
CA HIS A 320 9.93 20.48 -27.19
C HIS A 320 8.39 20.51 -27.32
N PRO A 321 7.76 21.68 -27.54
CA PRO A 321 6.30 21.82 -27.56
C PRO A 321 5.61 20.98 -28.65
N GLU A 322 6.25 20.79 -29.81
CA GLU A 322 5.69 19.94 -30.88
C GLU A 322 5.69 18.45 -30.51
N LYS A 323 6.65 18.01 -29.68
CA LYS A 323 6.67 16.64 -29.15
C LYS A 323 5.56 16.45 -28.11
N VAL A 324 5.36 17.43 -27.22
CA VAL A 324 4.22 17.46 -26.29
C VAL A 324 2.93 17.32 -27.08
N LYS A 325 2.68 18.17 -28.07
CA LYS A 325 1.45 18.13 -28.89
C LYS A 325 1.25 16.78 -29.58
N THR A 326 2.33 16.16 -30.07
CA THR A 326 2.27 14.85 -30.74
C THR A 326 1.84 13.75 -29.76
N LEU A 327 2.52 13.63 -28.63
CA LEU A 327 2.23 12.61 -27.62
C LEU A 327 0.88 12.87 -26.92
N ASP A 328 0.52 14.14 -26.77
CA ASP A 328 -0.75 14.52 -26.16
C ASP A 328 -1.95 14.17 -27.04
N ARG A 329 -1.78 14.23 -28.36
CA ARG A 329 -2.79 13.73 -29.30
C ARG A 329 -2.97 12.22 -29.19
N MET A 330 -1.89 11.46 -28.96
CA MET A 330 -1.99 10.02 -28.70
C MET A 330 -2.78 9.73 -27.42
N ILE A 331 -2.58 10.54 -26.37
CA ILE A 331 -3.38 10.47 -25.14
C ILE A 331 -4.87 10.74 -25.43
N GLU A 332 -5.21 11.77 -26.20
CA GLU A 332 -6.62 12.06 -26.57
C GLU A 332 -7.25 10.89 -27.34
N GLU A 333 -6.54 10.37 -28.35
CA GLU A 333 -7.00 9.23 -29.16
C GLU A 333 -7.26 8.01 -28.27
N HIS A 334 -6.36 7.72 -27.33
CA HIS A 334 -6.53 6.63 -26.37
C HIS A 334 -7.70 6.85 -25.40
N ILE A 335 -7.87 8.07 -24.86
CA ILE A 335 -8.99 8.41 -23.97
C ILE A 335 -10.33 8.20 -24.68
N MET A 336 -10.43 8.61 -25.95
CA MET A 336 -11.62 8.44 -26.77
C MET A 336 -11.90 6.98 -27.07
N ASP A 337 -10.89 6.20 -27.45
CA ASP A 337 -11.02 4.78 -27.79
C ASP A 337 -11.45 3.93 -26.58
N CYS A 338 -10.84 4.19 -25.41
CA CYS A 338 -11.13 3.45 -24.19
C CYS A 338 -12.37 3.96 -23.42
N GLU A 339 -13.06 5.00 -23.90
CA GLU A 339 -14.17 5.66 -23.19
C GLU A 339 -13.80 6.00 -21.73
N THR A 340 -12.59 6.53 -21.53
CA THR A 340 -11.99 6.68 -20.20
C THR A 340 -12.79 7.66 -19.33
N VAL A 341 -13.10 7.26 -18.09
CA VAL A 341 -13.74 8.15 -17.11
C VAL A 341 -12.76 9.22 -16.65
N LEU A 342 -12.97 10.48 -17.02
CA LEU A 342 -12.08 11.60 -16.71
C LEU A 342 -12.38 12.29 -15.36
N PRO A 343 -11.36 12.86 -14.68
CA PRO A 343 -11.56 13.71 -13.52
C PRO A 343 -12.50 14.89 -13.84
N GLN A 344 -13.46 15.16 -12.97
CA GLN A 344 -14.39 16.28 -13.11
C GLN A 344 -13.94 17.47 -12.25
N PRO A 345 -14.24 18.72 -12.65
CA PRO A 345 -14.01 19.88 -11.81
C PRO A 345 -14.65 19.72 -10.43
N ASN A 346 -13.90 20.02 -9.37
CA ASN A 346 -14.43 20.02 -8.02
C ASN A 346 -15.20 21.33 -7.79
N PRO A 347 -16.55 21.32 -7.64
CA PRO A 347 -17.33 22.54 -7.44
C PRO A 347 -17.03 23.26 -6.12
N LYS A 348 -16.27 22.63 -5.22
CA LYS A 348 -15.80 23.20 -3.95
C LYS A 348 -14.32 23.60 -3.99
N PHE A 349 -13.70 23.63 -5.17
CA PHE A 349 -12.31 24.06 -5.30
C PHE A 349 -12.17 25.53 -4.88
N ASN A 350 -11.25 25.80 -3.95
CA ASN A 350 -10.88 27.15 -3.55
C ASN A 350 -9.43 27.42 -3.99
N PRO A 351 -9.20 28.29 -4.99
CA PRO A 351 -7.85 28.60 -5.47
C PRO A 351 -6.96 29.21 -4.38
N GLU A 352 -7.54 29.90 -3.39
CA GLU A 352 -6.77 30.48 -2.27
C GLU A 352 -6.20 29.42 -1.32
N GLN A 353 -6.76 28.20 -1.32
CA GLN A 353 -6.29 27.05 -0.53
C GLN A 353 -5.43 26.08 -1.35
N TYR A 354 -5.42 26.22 -2.67
CA TYR A 354 -4.59 25.39 -3.53
C TYR A 354 -3.11 25.79 -3.36
N ARG A 355 -2.24 24.78 -3.28
CA ARG A 355 -0.81 24.92 -3.03
C ARG A 355 -0.07 24.06 -4.05
N PRO A 356 0.09 24.52 -5.31
CA PRO A 356 0.75 23.75 -6.36
C PRO A 356 2.21 23.41 -6.02
N GLU A 357 2.87 24.24 -5.21
CA GLU A 357 4.22 24.02 -4.71
C GLU A 357 4.36 22.79 -3.79
N LEU A 358 3.26 22.22 -3.30
CA LEU A 358 3.25 21.00 -2.50
C LEU A 358 3.11 19.72 -3.35
N VAL A 359 2.87 19.84 -4.65
CA VAL A 359 2.85 18.67 -5.56
C VAL A 359 4.24 18.03 -5.58
N GLY A 360 4.29 16.71 -5.43
CA GLY A 360 5.55 15.96 -5.35
C GLY A 360 6.31 16.12 -4.03
N VAL A 361 5.94 17.10 -3.20
CA VAL A 361 6.51 17.26 -1.86
C VAL A 361 5.78 16.28 -0.95
N PRO A 362 6.47 15.28 -0.38
CA PRO A 362 5.85 14.44 0.64
C PRO A 362 5.37 15.37 1.74
N LYS A 363 4.14 15.17 2.22
CA LYS A 363 3.71 15.88 3.43
C LYS A 363 4.80 15.67 4.46
N ALA A 364 5.33 16.76 5.01
CA ALA A 364 6.24 16.66 6.14
C ALA A 364 5.59 15.63 7.07
N LYS A 365 6.36 14.59 7.45
CA LYS A 365 5.96 13.81 8.62
C LYS A 365 5.60 14.87 9.62
N GLN A 366 4.37 14.85 10.14
CA GLN A 366 4.05 15.66 11.29
C GLN A 366 5.12 15.20 12.28
N GLU A 367 6.19 15.98 12.40
CA GLU A 367 7.28 15.60 13.26
C GLU A 367 6.56 15.42 14.59
N LEU A 368 6.86 14.34 15.30
CA LEU A 368 6.36 14.13 16.66
C LEU A 368 7.00 15.16 17.62
N ILE A 369 7.18 16.40 17.15
CA ILE A 369 7.74 17.57 17.81
C ILE A 369 6.63 18.34 18.53
N ASP A 370 5.36 18.24 18.09
CA ASP A 370 4.25 18.91 18.75
C ASP A 370 3.52 18.02 19.78
N SER A 371 4.14 16.92 20.24
CA SER A 371 3.63 16.23 21.42
C SER A 371 4.23 16.84 22.67
N VAL A 372 3.40 17.26 23.61
CA VAL A 372 3.83 17.65 24.94
C VAL A 372 3.71 16.43 25.84
N ASP A 373 4.85 15.88 26.25
CA ASP A 373 4.96 14.78 27.23
C ASP A 373 4.09 13.56 26.91
N GLY A 374 4.07 13.17 25.62
CA GLY A 374 3.38 11.97 25.14
C GLY A 374 1.90 12.17 24.78
N TRP A 375 1.44 13.43 24.70
CA TRP A 375 0.10 13.80 24.27
C TRP A 375 0.15 14.80 23.11
N LYS A 376 -0.80 14.69 22.18
CA LYS A 376 -0.97 15.59 21.03
C LYS A 376 -2.28 16.35 21.19
N GLY A 377 -2.24 17.68 21.16
CA GLY A 377 -3.44 18.52 21.02
C GLY A 377 -3.89 18.59 19.56
N ASP A 378 -5.19 18.57 19.32
CA ASP A 378 -5.80 18.68 18.00
C ASP A 378 -7.22 19.28 18.15
N GLY A 379 -7.92 19.45 17.03
CA GLY A 379 -9.20 20.16 17.00
C GLY A 379 -9.03 21.63 17.35
N THR A 380 -9.70 22.11 18.40
CA THR A 380 -9.67 23.51 18.84
C THR A 380 -8.88 23.73 20.14
N CYS A 381 -7.90 22.87 20.43
CA CYS A 381 -6.95 23.09 21.52
C CYS A 381 -5.48 23.05 21.12
N THR A 382 -4.65 23.77 21.87
CA THR A 382 -3.19 23.67 21.86
C THR A 382 -2.69 23.14 23.21
N LEU A 383 -1.51 22.50 23.19
CA LEU A 383 -0.84 21.99 24.39
C LEU A 383 0.44 22.78 24.65
N GLU A 384 0.71 23.07 25.91
CA GLU A 384 1.94 23.72 26.38
C GLU A 384 2.50 22.96 27.60
N LYS A 385 3.83 22.91 27.70
CA LYS A 385 4.50 22.36 28.88
C LYS A 385 4.54 23.41 29.99
N GLY A 386 3.88 23.13 31.10
CA GLY A 386 3.95 23.93 32.32
C GLY A 386 4.98 23.37 33.32
N ASP A 387 5.07 24.00 34.50
CA ASP A 387 5.87 23.51 35.62
C ASP A 387 5.14 22.34 36.29
N GLU A 388 5.62 21.12 36.05
CA GLU A 388 5.06 19.83 36.50
C GLU A 388 3.58 19.62 36.09
N ARG A 389 3.19 20.12 34.90
CA ARG A 389 1.81 20.02 34.40
C ARG A 389 1.73 20.18 32.88
N LEU A 390 0.71 19.57 32.29
CA LEU A 390 0.28 19.79 30.91
C LEU A 390 -0.78 20.89 30.87
N ILE A 391 -0.50 21.99 30.17
CA ILE A 391 -1.45 23.08 29.96
C ILE A 391 -2.21 22.83 28.66
N VAL A 392 -3.53 22.82 28.74
CA VAL A 392 -4.43 22.68 27.60
C VAL A 392 -5.17 24.00 27.40
N ASN A 393 -4.94 24.68 26.28
CA ASN A 393 -5.64 25.92 25.94
C ASN A 393 -6.73 25.61 24.92
N SER A 394 -8.00 25.85 25.28
CA SER A 394 -9.17 25.57 24.45
C SER A 394 -9.84 26.86 23.99
N THR A 395 -10.19 26.94 22.70
CA THR A 395 -11.07 28.00 22.17
C THR A 395 -12.55 27.61 22.15
N GLY A 396 -12.90 26.40 22.63
CA GLY A 396 -14.26 25.83 22.64
C GLY A 396 -14.56 24.97 21.42
N GLU A 397 -15.79 24.44 21.30
CA GLU A 397 -16.23 23.52 20.23
C GLU A 397 -15.75 22.07 20.39
N ASP A 398 -14.59 21.69 19.84
CA ASP A 398 -14.04 20.31 19.87
C ASP A 398 -12.55 20.28 20.29
N PRO A 399 -12.20 20.72 21.52
CA PRO A 399 -10.82 20.68 22.01
C PRO A 399 -10.47 19.27 22.48
N PHE A 400 -9.51 18.61 21.83
CA PHE A 400 -9.12 17.27 22.25
C PHE A 400 -7.61 17.00 22.20
N LEU A 401 -7.16 16.17 23.12
CA LEU A 401 -5.81 15.66 23.15
C LEU A 401 -5.80 14.13 23.06
N SER A 402 -4.87 13.58 22.29
CA SER A 402 -4.73 12.14 22.10
C SER A 402 -3.38 11.67 22.61
N ALA A 403 -3.37 10.55 23.31
CA ALA A 403 -2.12 9.90 23.68
C ALA A 403 -1.35 9.48 22.41
N VAL A 404 -0.05 9.73 22.38
CA VAL A 404 0.82 9.20 21.32
C VAL A 404 0.71 7.68 21.31
N LYS A 405 0.67 7.10 20.11
CA LYS A 405 0.36 5.68 19.86
C LYS A 405 1.13 4.77 20.83
N PHE A 406 0.40 3.94 21.56
CA PHE A 406 0.98 2.96 22.48
C PHE A 406 0.58 1.53 22.12
N LYS A 407 1.38 0.55 22.57
CA LYS A 407 1.08 -0.88 22.39
C LYS A 407 -0.27 -1.20 23.03
N ALA A 408 -1.14 -1.88 22.29
CA ALA A 408 -2.49 -2.21 22.75
C ALA A 408 -2.46 -2.98 24.09
N LEU A 409 -3.19 -2.46 25.07
CA LEU A 409 -3.42 -3.10 26.36
C LEU A 409 -4.58 -4.09 26.23
N LYS A 410 -4.49 -5.23 26.92
CA LYS A 410 -5.52 -6.30 26.95
C LYS A 410 -5.92 -6.59 28.38
N GLY A 411 -7.13 -7.11 28.58
CA GLY A 411 -7.62 -7.50 29.89
C GLY A 411 -8.31 -6.35 30.64
N GLY A 412 -9.12 -5.57 29.92
CA GLY A 412 -9.99 -4.57 30.53
C GLY A 412 -11.11 -5.20 31.40
N PRO A 413 -12.08 -4.39 31.86
CA PRO A 413 -12.25 -2.98 31.56
C PRO A 413 -11.10 -2.12 32.09
N PHE A 414 -10.87 -0.98 31.44
CA PHE A 414 -9.85 -0.02 31.86
C PHE A 414 -10.49 1.23 32.46
N THR A 415 -9.80 1.89 33.38
CA THR A 415 -10.20 3.20 33.91
C THR A 415 -9.15 4.24 33.55
N VAL A 416 -9.55 5.36 32.96
CA VAL A 416 -8.68 6.54 32.86
C VAL A 416 -8.83 7.35 34.13
N HIS A 417 -7.74 7.48 34.88
CA HIS A 417 -7.66 8.23 36.13
C HIS A 417 -6.70 9.39 35.94
N PHE A 418 -7.14 10.62 36.19
CA PHE A 418 -6.32 11.80 35.97
C PHE A 418 -6.67 12.93 36.94
N SER A 419 -5.71 13.82 37.19
CA SER A 419 -5.91 15.06 37.94
C SER A 419 -6.00 16.22 36.97
N MET A 420 -7.04 17.03 37.09
CA MET A 420 -7.23 18.20 36.23
C MET A 420 -7.85 19.38 36.99
N LYS A 421 -7.33 20.57 36.71
CA LYS A 421 -7.94 21.87 37.01
C LYS A 421 -8.51 22.46 35.73
N SER A 422 -9.68 23.09 35.81
CA SER A 422 -10.33 23.72 34.65
C SER A 422 -10.97 25.05 35.04
N ASP A 423 -10.75 26.09 34.23
CA ASP A 423 -11.51 27.36 34.27
C ASP A 423 -12.50 27.49 33.09
N ALA A 424 -12.55 26.48 32.21
CA ALA A 424 -13.43 26.40 31.05
C ALA A 424 -14.89 26.07 31.45
N ASN A 425 -15.75 25.71 30.50
CA ASN A 425 -17.12 25.24 30.80
C ASN A 425 -17.53 24.04 29.93
N GLY A 426 -18.52 23.28 30.39
CA GLY A 426 -19.09 22.15 29.64
C GLY A 426 -18.79 20.79 30.24
N THR A 427 -18.77 19.76 29.41
CA THR A 427 -18.55 18.37 29.84
C THR A 427 -17.29 17.82 29.19
N GLY A 428 -16.57 16.97 29.92
CA GLY A 428 -15.44 16.25 29.37
C GLY A 428 -15.88 14.93 28.75
N THR A 429 -15.13 14.43 27.77
CA THR A 429 -15.41 13.16 27.09
C THR A 429 -14.12 12.39 26.86
N ILE A 430 -14.15 11.07 27.03
CA ILE A 430 -13.05 10.19 26.64
C ILE A 430 -13.51 9.25 25.54
N TYR A 431 -12.70 9.13 24.50
CA TYR A 431 -12.87 8.15 23.42
C TYR A 431 -11.78 7.10 23.54
N CYS A 432 -12.18 5.83 23.44
CA CYS A 432 -11.26 4.71 23.43
C CYS A 432 -11.24 3.98 22.07
N ASN A 433 -10.03 3.61 21.64
CA ASN A 433 -9.72 2.92 20.39
C ASN A 433 -9.99 3.70 19.09
N ASN A 434 -9.19 3.42 18.06
CA ASN A 434 -9.34 3.99 16.71
C ASN A 434 -9.75 2.88 15.72
N PRO A 435 -10.79 3.04 14.86
CA PRO A 435 -11.67 4.22 14.73
C PRO A 435 -12.64 4.42 15.88
N ALA A 436 -12.97 5.70 16.13
CA ALA A 436 -13.90 6.12 17.17
C ALA A 436 -15.32 5.62 16.86
N HIS A 437 -16.02 5.14 17.90
CA HIS A 437 -17.36 4.56 17.82
C HIS A 437 -18.22 5.11 18.98
N LYS A 438 -19.53 5.32 18.76
CA LYS A 438 -20.42 5.92 19.79
C LYS A 438 -20.48 5.11 21.09
N ASP A 439 -20.37 3.79 20.96
CA ASP A 439 -20.30 2.78 22.01
C ASP A 439 -18.96 2.75 22.78
N ARG A 440 -17.99 3.59 22.39
CA ARG A 440 -16.64 3.68 22.96
C ARG A 440 -16.31 5.09 23.48
N THR A 441 -17.36 5.81 23.86
CA THR A 441 -17.31 7.20 24.27
C THR A 441 -17.93 7.34 25.66
N VAL A 442 -17.24 7.98 26.60
CA VAL A 442 -17.72 8.18 27.96
C VAL A 442 -17.60 9.65 28.34
N THR A 443 -18.74 10.28 28.64
CA THR A 443 -18.79 11.68 29.09
C THR A 443 -18.75 11.74 30.62
N PHE A 444 -18.03 12.73 31.15
CA PHE A 444 -17.94 12.99 32.58
C PHE A 444 -18.18 14.46 32.89
N LYS A 445 -18.64 14.74 34.11
CA LYS A 445 -18.86 16.10 34.59
C LYS A 445 -17.52 16.71 35.00
N VAL A 446 -17.22 17.91 34.50
CA VAL A 446 -16.00 18.65 34.83
C VAL A 446 -16.30 19.65 35.96
N HIS A 447 -15.36 19.79 36.88
CA HIS A 447 -15.38 20.84 37.89
C HIS A 447 -14.67 22.09 37.36
N HIS A 448 -15.42 23.19 37.28
CA HIS A 448 -14.95 24.47 36.73
C HIS A 448 -14.79 25.53 37.83
N ASP A 449 -14.20 25.14 38.96
CA ASP A 449 -13.99 26.02 40.12
C ASP A 449 -12.54 26.52 40.25
N GLY A 450 -11.73 26.28 39.21
CA GLY A 450 -10.31 26.65 39.19
C GLY A 450 -9.44 25.87 40.19
N LYS A 451 -9.92 24.74 40.73
CA LYS A 451 -9.16 23.85 41.62
C LYS A 451 -8.87 22.51 40.93
N HIS A 452 -7.88 21.80 41.43
CA HIS A 452 -7.58 20.44 40.96
C HIS A 452 -8.59 19.45 41.53
N HIS A 453 -9.11 18.60 40.66
CA HIS A 453 -9.97 17.48 41.01
C HIS A 453 -9.46 16.21 40.34
N GLU A 454 -9.66 15.08 40.99
CA GLU A 454 -9.39 13.78 40.39
C GLU A 454 -10.63 13.23 39.67
N TYR A 455 -10.42 12.70 38.48
CA TYR A 455 -11.44 12.12 37.64
C TYR A 455 -11.13 10.66 37.37
N ARG A 456 -12.14 9.78 37.54
CA ARG A 456 -12.06 8.36 37.19
C ARG A 456 -13.16 8.06 36.18
N VAL A 457 -12.76 7.60 35.00
CA VAL A 457 -13.68 7.34 33.88
C VAL A 457 -13.46 5.92 33.38
N ASP A 458 -14.45 5.06 33.64
CA ASP A 458 -14.41 3.66 33.24
C ASP A 458 -14.72 3.53 31.74
N LEU A 459 -13.85 2.82 31.01
CA LEU A 459 -13.96 2.64 29.58
C LEU A 459 -14.67 1.32 29.25
N PRO A 460 -15.64 1.32 28.33
CA PRO A 460 -16.38 0.11 27.95
C PRO A 460 -15.59 -0.72 26.93
N THR A 461 -14.36 -1.11 27.27
CA THR A 461 -13.50 -1.89 26.36
C THR A 461 -12.54 -2.83 27.09
N ASP A 462 -12.41 -4.04 26.54
CA ASP A 462 -11.47 -5.08 27.05
C ASP A 462 -10.08 -4.96 26.44
N THR A 463 -9.94 -4.15 25.38
CA THR A 463 -8.67 -3.84 24.71
C THR A 463 -8.56 -2.33 24.51
N LEU A 464 -7.39 -1.75 24.75
CA LEU A 464 -7.16 -0.31 24.63
C LEU A 464 -5.93 -0.02 23.78
N ASN A 465 -6.12 0.55 22.59
CA ASN A 465 -5.07 0.87 21.61
C ASN A 465 -4.91 2.37 21.32
N ALA A 466 -5.86 3.19 21.78
CA ALA A 466 -5.82 4.64 21.68
C ALA A 466 -6.70 5.25 22.78
N VAL A 467 -6.30 6.41 23.29
CA VAL A 467 -7.10 7.25 24.19
C VAL A 467 -7.08 8.67 23.66
N ARG A 468 -8.27 9.25 23.49
CA ARG A 468 -8.50 10.67 23.26
C ARG A 468 -9.29 11.23 24.45
N LEU A 469 -8.79 12.32 25.03
CA LEU A 469 -9.43 13.07 26.09
C LEU A 469 -9.87 14.42 25.53
N ASP A 470 -11.16 14.72 25.69
CA ASP A 470 -11.75 16.03 25.47
C ASP A 470 -12.02 16.59 26.88
N PRO A 471 -11.16 17.47 27.41
CA PRO A 471 -11.24 17.87 28.82
C PRO A 471 -12.39 18.85 29.09
N SER A 472 -12.94 19.49 28.05
CA SER A 472 -14.00 20.50 28.11
C SER A 472 -14.66 20.64 26.72
N ARG A 473 -15.80 21.33 26.62
CA ARG A 473 -16.36 21.80 25.33
C ARG A 473 -16.36 23.32 25.16
N GLY A 474 -16.09 24.04 26.24
CA GLY A 474 -16.01 25.50 26.28
C GLY A 474 -14.58 26.03 26.14
N ALA A 475 -14.49 27.30 25.82
CA ALA A 475 -13.24 28.05 25.83
C ALA A 475 -12.70 28.19 27.26
N GLY A 476 -11.37 28.14 27.41
CA GLY A 476 -10.67 28.26 28.69
C GLY A 476 -9.37 27.44 28.71
N THR A 477 -8.69 27.45 29.86
CA THR A 477 -7.46 26.73 30.13
C THR A 477 -7.70 25.60 31.13
N MET A 478 -7.06 24.46 30.88
CA MET A 478 -7.00 23.34 31.80
C MET A 478 -5.56 22.99 32.11
N GLU A 479 -5.31 22.56 33.34
CA GLU A 479 -4.00 22.08 33.79
C GLU A 479 -4.18 20.62 34.21
N ILE A 480 -3.37 19.71 33.65
CA ILE A 480 -3.39 18.29 33.95
C ILE A 480 -2.06 17.91 34.58
N ASP A 481 -2.10 17.36 35.79
CA ASP A 481 -0.88 17.00 36.53
C ASP A 481 -0.35 15.63 36.07
N TRP A 482 -1.26 14.67 35.89
CA TRP A 482 -0.94 13.31 35.47
C TRP A 482 -2.18 12.61 34.89
N ILE A 483 -1.93 11.61 34.05
CA ILE A 483 -2.95 10.70 33.50
C ILE A 483 -2.47 9.27 33.70
N ARG A 484 -3.35 8.38 34.15
CA ARG A 484 -3.09 6.96 34.38
C ARG A 484 -4.19 6.11 33.76
N ILE A 485 -3.80 4.94 33.25
CA ILE A 485 -4.72 3.88 32.83
C ILE A 485 -4.59 2.77 33.85
N LEU A 486 -5.72 2.41 34.46
CA LEU A 486 -5.85 1.32 35.41
C LEU A 486 -6.47 0.10 34.73
N ASP A 487 -6.02 -1.10 35.08
CA ASP A 487 -6.70 -2.35 34.70
C ASP A 487 -7.92 -2.65 35.61
N SER A 488 -8.59 -3.78 35.37
CA SER A 488 -9.75 -4.21 36.15
C SER A 488 -9.46 -4.51 37.63
N ARG A 489 -8.17 -4.60 38.01
CA ARG A 489 -7.71 -4.81 39.39
C ARG A 489 -7.29 -3.49 40.06
N GLY A 490 -7.35 -2.37 39.33
CA GLY A 490 -6.91 -1.06 39.78
C GLY A 490 -5.39 -0.86 39.69
N GLU A 491 -4.66 -1.74 39.01
CA GLU A 491 -3.21 -1.60 38.82
C GLU A 491 -2.93 -0.63 37.66
N VAL A 492 -1.94 0.25 37.84
CA VAL A 492 -1.51 1.18 36.80
C VAL A 492 -0.79 0.39 35.69
N VAL A 493 -1.41 0.31 34.52
CA VAL A 493 -0.85 -0.34 33.32
C VAL A 493 -0.18 0.65 32.37
N ARG A 494 -0.44 1.95 32.55
CA ARG A 494 0.24 3.05 31.85
C ARG A 494 0.06 4.36 32.63
N SER A 495 1.06 5.20 32.64
CA SER A 495 1.02 6.52 33.28
C SER A 495 1.77 7.57 32.46
N TRP A 496 1.32 8.81 32.61
CA TRP A 496 1.96 10.03 32.18
C TRP A 496 1.97 10.98 33.38
N GLU A 497 3.15 11.46 33.73
CA GLU A 497 3.37 12.51 34.73
C GLU A 497 3.99 13.68 33.96
N PHE A 498 3.47 14.89 34.14
CA PHE A 498 3.77 16.04 33.29
C PHE A 498 4.76 17.01 33.94
#